data_AF-A0A950D3J6-F1
#
_entry.id   AF-A0A950D3J6-F1
#
_cell.length_a   1.000
_cell.length_b   1.000
_cell.length_c   1.000
_cell.angle_alpha   90.00
_cell.angle_beta   90.00
_cell.angle_gamma   90.00
#
_symmetry.space_group_name_H-M   'P 1'
#
loop_
_entity.id
_entity.type
_entity.pdbx_description
1 polymer ?
#
loop_
_entity_poly.entity_id
_entity_poly.type
_entity_poly.pdbx_seq_one_letter_code
_entity_poly.pdbx_strand_id
1 'polypeptide(L)'
;MKRLRQLSRFADYAEDAAQAAQSSPSEQSIIALALALGARHVPGWSLPEEKLTSNLPPVSPSLVHKIRDRIASGDDPLGELFCSLRPPAERRKRGATFTPLPIVRSMLDWAEGHGRPQRVVDPGTGSGRFAVHAGLRFPKANILGIESDPLPAIIARANLAASGLA
;
A
#
# COMPACT_ATOMS: atom_id res chain seq x y z
N MET A 1 23.05 -55.69 3.92
CA MET A 1 22.61 -54.78 2.83
C MET A 1 21.40 -53.98 3.29
N LYS A 2 21.60 -52.74 3.75
CA LYS A 2 20.51 -51.84 4.19
C LYS A 2 19.96 -51.13 2.95
N ARG A 3 18.68 -51.34 2.63
CA ARG A 3 17.98 -50.60 1.56
C ARG A 3 17.86 -49.11 1.95
N LEU A 4 18.37 -48.23 1.09
CA LEU A 4 18.22 -46.78 1.19
C LEU A 4 16.72 -46.40 1.18
N ARG A 5 16.20 -45.92 2.30
CA ARG A 5 14.95 -45.14 2.38
C ARG A 5 15.29 -43.65 2.29
N GLN A 6 15.80 -43.20 1.15
CA GLN A 6 16.22 -41.80 0.99
C GLN A 6 15.73 -41.15 -0.32
N LEU A 7 14.67 -41.70 -0.91
CA LEU A 7 14.08 -41.18 -2.17
C LEU A 7 12.73 -40.48 -2.00
N SER A 8 12.27 -40.20 -0.77
CA SER A 8 10.98 -39.53 -0.53
C SER A 8 11.10 -38.10 0.02
N ARG A 9 12.31 -37.53 0.16
CA ARG A 9 12.45 -36.15 0.67
C ARG A 9 12.69 -35.11 -0.43
N PHE A 10 13.09 -35.50 -1.63
CA PHE A 10 13.32 -34.54 -2.72
C PHE A 10 12.06 -34.18 -3.52
N ALA A 11 10.99 -34.97 -3.42
CA ALA A 11 9.69 -34.64 -4.01
C ALA A 11 8.94 -33.60 -3.17
N ASP A 12 8.96 -33.75 -1.84
CA ASP A 12 8.30 -32.81 -0.92
C ASP A 12 8.93 -31.40 -0.96
N TYR A 13 10.24 -31.27 -1.19
CA TYR A 13 10.88 -29.94 -1.38
C TYR A 13 10.51 -29.28 -2.71
N ALA A 14 10.14 -30.07 -3.73
CA ALA A 14 9.72 -29.53 -5.02
C ALA A 14 8.26 -29.05 -4.98
N GLU A 15 7.40 -29.73 -4.22
CA GLU A 15 6.02 -29.30 -3.98
C GLU A 15 5.96 -28.06 -3.08
N ASP A 16 6.78 -27.99 -2.02
CA ASP A 16 6.87 -26.77 -1.19
C ASP A 16 7.48 -25.58 -1.95
N ALA A 17 8.44 -25.81 -2.85
CA ALA A 17 8.99 -24.76 -3.72
C ALA A 17 7.98 -24.30 -4.79
N ALA A 18 7.09 -25.18 -5.25
CA ALA A 18 6.00 -24.85 -6.16
C ALA A 18 4.86 -24.10 -5.46
N GLN A 19 4.60 -24.37 -4.18
CA GLN A 19 3.66 -23.60 -3.34
C GLN A 19 4.25 -22.23 -2.95
N ALA A 20 5.57 -22.15 -2.75
CA ALA A 20 6.31 -20.91 -2.50
C ALA A 20 6.52 -20.05 -3.75
N ALA A 21 6.15 -20.55 -4.94
CA ALA A 21 6.02 -19.77 -6.17
C ALA A 21 4.73 -18.91 -6.18
N GLN A 22 4.27 -18.48 -5.00
CA GLN A 22 3.39 -17.33 -4.85
C GLN A 22 4.14 -16.11 -5.36
N SER A 23 3.86 -15.80 -6.63
CA SER A 23 4.44 -14.74 -7.46
C SER A 23 5.16 -13.66 -6.67
N SER A 24 6.45 -13.45 -6.96
CA SER A 24 7.21 -12.29 -6.50
C SER A 24 6.34 -11.03 -6.58
N PRO A 25 6.40 -10.13 -5.59
CA PRO A 25 5.55 -8.96 -5.59
C PRO A 25 5.69 -8.19 -6.90
N SER A 26 4.56 -7.75 -7.46
CA SER A 26 4.49 -7.00 -8.72
C SER A 26 3.55 -5.82 -8.56
N GLU A 27 3.70 -4.81 -9.42
CA GLU A 27 2.82 -3.64 -9.39
C GLU A 27 1.34 -4.04 -9.56
N GLN A 28 1.06 -4.99 -10.47
CA GLN A 28 -0.28 -5.55 -10.65
C GLN A 28 -0.82 -6.21 -9.37
N SER A 29 0.03 -6.92 -8.62
CA SER A 29 -0.37 -7.55 -7.35
C SER A 29 -0.71 -6.49 -6.29
N ILE A 30 0.05 -5.39 -6.24
CA ILE A 30 -0.26 -4.25 -5.35
C ILE A 30 -1.59 -3.60 -5.74
N ILE A 31 -1.82 -3.37 -7.04
CA ILE A 31 -3.07 -2.77 -7.53
C ILE A 31 -4.27 -3.67 -7.19
N ALA A 32 -4.15 -4.98 -7.43
CA ALA A 32 -5.20 -5.94 -7.09
C ALA A 32 -5.54 -5.90 -5.59
N LEU A 33 -4.52 -5.89 -4.74
CA LEU A 33 -4.67 -5.79 -3.30
C LEU A 33 -5.29 -4.45 -2.88
N ALA A 34 -4.88 -3.34 -3.50
CA ALA A 34 -5.44 -2.02 -3.26
C ALA A 34 -6.94 -1.95 -3.60
N LEU A 35 -7.37 -2.55 -4.71
CA LEU A 35 -8.79 -2.67 -5.05
C LEU A 35 -9.55 -3.49 -4.02
N ALA A 36 -9.01 -4.64 -3.59
CA ALA A 36 -9.61 -5.51 -2.57
C ALA A 36 -9.71 -4.85 -1.18
N LEU A 37 -8.85 -3.86 -0.91
CA LEU A 37 -8.89 -3.03 0.30
C LEU A 37 -9.88 -1.86 0.21
N GLY A 38 -10.55 -1.68 -0.92
CA GLY A 38 -11.61 -0.67 -1.09
C GLY A 38 -11.15 0.62 -1.75
N ALA A 39 -10.03 0.64 -2.50
CA ALA A 39 -9.59 1.85 -3.22
C ALA A 39 -10.70 2.50 -4.07
N ARG A 40 -11.65 1.70 -4.59
CA ARG A 40 -12.79 2.19 -5.37
C ARG A 40 -13.80 3.02 -4.57
N HIS A 41 -13.78 2.95 -3.24
CA HIS A 41 -14.63 3.77 -2.39
C HIS A 41 -14.19 5.23 -2.38
N VAL A 42 -12.93 5.53 -2.70
CA VAL A 42 -12.41 6.90 -2.75
C VAL A 42 -12.55 7.48 -4.17
N PRO A 43 -13.28 8.59 -4.37
CA PRO A 43 -13.63 9.12 -5.69
C PRO A 43 -12.48 9.88 -6.38
N GLY A 44 -12.62 10.12 -7.69
CA GLY A 44 -11.69 10.94 -8.47
C GLY A 44 -10.64 10.16 -9.27
N TRP A 45 -11.00 8.96 -9.75
CA TRP A 45 -10.16 8.11 -10.58
C TRP A 45 -9.88 8.73 -11.95
N SER A 46 -8.62 8.67 -12.38
CA SER A 46 -8.14 9.14 -13.68
C SER A 46 -8.06 8.01 -14.72
N LEU A 47 -8.02 8.36 -16.01
CA LEU A 47 -7.87 7.37 -17.08
C LEU A 47 -6.60 6.50 -16.95
N PRO A 48 -5.43 7.03 -16.55
CA PRO A 48 -4.26 6.19 -16.26
C PRO A 48 -4.50 5.20 -15.12
N GLU A 49 -5.19 5.60 -14.04
CA GLU A 49 -5.55 4.67 -12.95
C GLU A 49 -6.49 3.57 -13.47
N GLU A 50 -7.50 3.92 -14.25
CA GLU A 50 -8.44 2.95 -14.82
C GLU A 50 -7.73 1.89 -15.67
N LYS A 51 -6.79 2.32 -16.53
CA LYS A 51 -5.99 1.40 -17.36
C LYS A 51 -5.18 0.41 -16.53
N LEU A 52 -4.62 0.85 -15.41
CA LEU A 52 -3.83 -0.01 -14.52
C LEU A 52 -4.67 -1.10 -13.82
N THR A 53 -6.00 -0.94 -13.76
CA THR A 53 -6.89 -1.92 -13.10
C THR A 53 -7.36 -3.06 -14.00
N SER A 54 -6.91 -3.11 -15.25
CA SER A 54 -7.26 -4.18 -16.19
C SER A 54 -6.41 -5.44 -15.97
N ASN A 55 -7.01 -6.62 -16.08
CA ASN A 55 -6.34 -7.93 -16.03
C ASN A 55 -5.45 -8.13 -14.79
N LEU A 56 -6.04 -7.96 -13.62
CA LEU A 56 -5.35 -8.11 -12.34
C LEU A 56 -5.33 -9.55 -11.84
N PRO A 57 -4.26 -9.98 -11.15
CA PRO A 57 -4.21 -11.30 -10.53
C PRO A 57 -5.25 -11.42 -9.39
N PRO A 58 -5.70 -12.65 -9.07
CA PRO A 58 -6.53 -12.87 -7.90
C PRO A 58 -5.77 -12.54 -6.60
N VAL A 59 -6.50 -12.10 -5.58
CA VAL A 59 -5.95 -11.77 -4.26
C VAL A 59 -6.56 -12.68 -3.21
N SER A 60 -5.70 -13.25 -2.35
CA SER A 60 -6.17 -14.07 -1.23
C SER A 60 -6.94 -13.22 -0.19
N PRO A 61 -8.15 -13.63 0.23
CA PRO A 61 -8.89 -12.94 1.30
C PRO A 61 -8.11 -12.83 2.62
N SER A 62 -7.32 -13.85 2.98
CA SER A 62 -6.50 -13.83 4.20
C SER A 62 -5.40 -12.78 4.13
N LEU A 63 -4.82 -12.57 2.94
CA LEU A 63 -3.84 -11.50 2.71
C LEU A 63 -4.51 -10.11 2.82
N VAL A 64 -5.70 -9.94 2.23
CA VAL A 64 -6.47 -8.69 2.33
C VAL A 64 -6.74 -8.34 3.79
N HIS A 65 -7.20 -9.31 4.58
CA HIS A 65 -7.45 -9.11 6.01
C HIS A 65 -6.18 -8.71 6.77
N LYS A 66 -5.09 -9.46 6.59
CA LYS A 66 -3.79 -9.16 7.23
C LYS A 66 -3.28 -7.76 6.90
N ILE A 67 -3.43 -7.33 5.65
CA ILE A 67 -2.97 -6.01 5.20
C ILE A 67 -3.88 -4.91 5.74
N ARG A 68 -5.19 -5.14 5.77
CA ARG A 68 -6.15 -4.21 6.40
C ARG A 68 -5.82 -3.98 7.87
N ASP A 69 -5.51 -5.04 8.61
CA ASP A 69 -5.18 -4.95 10.04
C ASP A 69 -3.90 -4.13 10.27
N ARG A 70 -2.88 -4.30 9.42
CA ARG A 70 -1.67 -3.47 9.45
C ARG A 70 -1.95 -1.99 9.15
N ILE A 71 -2.80 -1.71 8.17
CA ILE A 71 -3.20 -0.32 7.87
C ILE A 71 -3.96 0.27 9.06
N ALA A 72 -4.89 -0.48 9.65
CA ALA A 72 -5.65 -0.06 10.83
C ALA A 72 -4.75 0.19 12.06
N SER A 73 -3.62 -0.51 12.20
CA SER A 73 -2.62 -0.24 13.24
C SER A 73 -1.71 0.97 12.93
N GLY A 74 -1.92 1.66 11.81
CA GLY A 74 -1.17 2.84 11.42
C GLY A 74 0.16 2.57 10.72
N ASP A 75 0.30 1.39 10.10
CA ASP A 75 1.40 1.08 9.18
C ASP A 75 1.03 1.43 7.72
N ASP A 76 2.01 1.41 6.83
CA ASP A 76 1.81 1.55 5.37
C ASP A 76 2.42 0.36 4.60
N PRO A 77 1.83 -0.84 4.70
CA PRO A 77 2.33 -2.04 4.04
C PRO A 77 2.36 -1.92 2.51
N LEU A 78 1.41 -1.20 1.90
CA LEU A 78 1.35 -1.04 0.45
C LEU A 78 2.43 -0.10 -0.06
N GLY A 79 2.68 1.02 0.63
CA GLY A 79 3.76 1.94 0.26
C GLY A 79 5.15 1.38 0.55
N GLU A 80 5.32 0.55 1.59
CA GLU A 80 6.53 -0.25 1.80
C GLU A 80 6.79 -1.19 0.62
N LEU A 81 5.75 -1.92 0.19
CA LEU A 81 5.84 -2.83 -0.95
C LEU A 81 6.18 -2.08 -2.25
N PHE A 82 5.51 -0.95 -2.51
CA PHE A 82 5.84 -0.07 -3.64
C PHE A 82 7.30 0.41 -3.60
N CYS A 83 7.80 0.80 -2.42
CA CYS A 83 9.18 1.24 -2.27
C CYS A 83 10.21 0.14 -2.53
N SER A 84 9.83 -1.13 -2.33
CA SER A 84 10.65 -2.28 -2.68
C SER A 84 10.68 -2.56 -4.18
N LEU A 85 9.56 -2.34 -4.89
CA LEU A 85 9.44 -2.55 -6.34
C LEU A 85 10.08 -1.44 -7.17
N ARG A 86 9.83 -0.18 -6.81
CA ARG A 86 10.44 0.97 -7.47
C ARG A 86 11.51 1.54 -6.56
N PRO A 87 12.80 1.21 -6.72
CA PRO A 87 13.85 1.67 -5.82
C PRO A 87 14.02 3.20 -5.83
N PRO A 88 14.75 3.80 -4.86
CA PRO A 88 14.89 5.25 -4.75
C PRO A 88 15.36 5.95 -6.04
N ALA A 89 16.25 5.31 -6.81
CA ALA A 89 16.74 5.85 -8.07
C ALA A 89 15.62 6.02 -9.12
N GLU A 90 14.60 5.16 -9.13
CA GLU A 90 13.46 5.27 -10.04
C GLU A 90 12.44 6.31 -9.55
N ARG A 91 12.10 6.28 -8.26
CA ARG A 91 11.12 7.23 -7.69
C ARG A 91 11.60 8.68 -7.80
N ARG A 92 12.89 8.93 -7.60
CA ARG A 92 13.49 10.27 -7.71
C ARG A 92 13.44 10.86 -9.11
N LYS A 93 13.38 10.04 -10.17
CA LYS A 93 13.16 10.53 -11.56
C LYS A 93 11.81 11.25 -11.71
N ARG A 94 10.87 10.96 -10.82
CA ARG A 94 9.53 11.57 -10.76
C ARG A 94 9.38 12.54 -9.57
N GLY A 95 10.46 12.88 -8.89
CA GLY A 95 10.44 13.74 -7.70
C GLY A 95 9.90 13.09 -6.42
N ALA A 96 9.60 11.78 -6.43
CA ALA A 96 8.97 11.12 -5.30
C ALA A 96 9.97 10.68 -4.22
N THR A 97 9.76 11.17 -2.99
CA THR A 97 10.45 10.74 -1.77
C THR A 97 9.43 10.30 -0.74
N PHE A 98 9.50 9.05 -0.29
CA PHE A 98 8.56 8.49 0.67
C PHE A 98 9.06 8.76 2.09
N THR A 99 8.36 9.63 2.80
CA THR A 99 8.72 10.02 4.17
C THR A 99 8.51 8.84 5.14
N PRO A 100 9.51 8.47 5.95
CA PRO A 100 9.37 7.47 7.01
C PRO A 100 8.28 7.85 8.01
N LEU A 101 7.51 6.86 8.48
CA LEU A 101 6.40 7.07 9.43
C LEU A 101 6.78 7.85 10.70
N PRO A 102 7.95 7.64 11.33
CA PRO A 102 8.34 8.46 12.49
C PRO A 102 8.39 9.96 12.17
N ILE A 103 8.85 10.34 10.98
CA ILE A 103 8.93 11.74 10.57
C ILE A 103 7.52 12.29 10.29
N VAL A 104 6.65 11.51 9.64
CA VAL A 104 5.24 11.86 9.42
C VAL A 104 4.55 12.16 10.75
N ARG A 105 4.71 11.26 11.74
CA ARG A 105 4.13 11.41 13.07
C ARG A 105 4.64 12.67 13.78
N SER A 106 5.96 12.90 13.80
CA SER A 106 6.54 14.11 14.39
C SER A 106 6.02 15.41 13.76
N MET A 107 5.84 15.44 12.43
CA MET A 107 5.31 16.61 11.73
C MET A 107 3.84 16.88 12.08
N LEU A 108 3.03 15.83 12.21
CA LEU A 108 1.63 15.95 12.59
C LEU A 108 1.44 16.29 14.07
N ASP A 109 2.29 15.76 14.95
CA ASP A 109 2.30 16.13 16.38
C ASP A 109 2.62 17.63 16.53
N TRP A 110 3.61 18.13 15.79
CA TRP A 110 3.89 19.56 15.72
C TRP A 110 2.67 20.34 15.22
N ALA A 111 2.07 19.93 14.08
CA ALA A 111 0.91 20.62 13.52
C ALA A 111 -0.30 20.67 14.48
N GLU A 112 -0.53 19.60 15.24
CA GLU A 112 -1.59 19.54 16.25
C GLU A 112 -1.39 20.59 17.36
N GLY A 113 -0.15 20.90 17.72
CA GLY A 113 0.17 21.98 18.66
C GLY A 113 -0.18 23.38 18.16
N HIS A 114 -0.43 23.56 16.86
CA HIS A 114 -0.60 24.86 16.21
C HIS A 114 -2.02 25.12 15.69
N GLY A 115 -2.97 24.22 15.92
CA GLY A 115 -4.39 24.46 15.64
C GLY A 115 -5.17 23.22 15.24
N ARG A 116 -6.40 23.47 14.74
CA ARG A 116 -7.30 22.43 14.22
C ARG A 116 -7.76 22.85 12.83
N PRO A 117 -7.10 22.37 11.75
CA PRO A 117 -7.40 22.80 10.40
C PRO A 117 -8.79 22.30 9.95
N GLN A 118 -9.48 23.09 9.15
CA GLN A 118 -10.68 22.64 8.43
C GLN A 118 -10.36 21.83 7.17
N ARG A 119 -9.12 21.97 6.66
CA ARG A 119 -8.63 21.27 5.47
C ARG A 119 -7.14 20.98 5.59
N VAL A 120 -6.73 19.78 5.20
CA VAL A 120 -5.33 19.39 5.03
C VAL A 120 -5.12 19.09 3.54
N VAL A 121 -4.07 19.66 2.96
CA VAL A 121 -3.69 19.43 1.56
C VAL A 121 -2.34 18.72 1.55
N ASP A 122 -2.28 17.59 0.87
CA ASP A 122 -1.08 16.74 0.74
C ASP A 122 -0.66 16.67 -0.75
N PRO A 123 0.12 17.66 -1.23
CA PRO A 123 0.60 17.69 -2.60
C PRO A 123 1.77 16.70 -2.77
N GLY A 124 1.58 15.70 -3.65
CA GLY A 124 2.51 14.57 -3.77
C GLY A 124 2.24 13.51 -2.70
N THR A 125 0.98 13.11 -2.54
CA THR A 125 0.52 12.28 -1.42
C THR A 125 1.17 10.89 -1.39
N GLY A 126 1.73 10.41 -2.51
CA GLY A 126 2.39 9.10 -2.56
C GLY A 126 1.41 7.99 -2.18
N SER A 127 1.79 7.14 -1.23
CA SER A 127 0.90 6.11 -0.67
C SER A 127 -0.16 6.65 0.31
N GLY A 128 -0.28 7.96 0.48
CA GLY A 128 -1.24 8.57 1.39
C GLY A 128 -0.80 8.57 2.86
N ARG A 129 0.48 8.33 3.19
CA ARG A 129 0.96 8.31 4.59
C ARG A 129 0.57 9.57 5.36
N PHE A 130 0.85 10.74 4.79
CA PHE A 130 0.47 12.00 5.41
C PHE A 130 -1.05 12.15 5.45
N ALA A 131 -1.74 11.96 4.32
CA ALA A 131 -3.20 12.05 4.24
C ALA A 131 -3.94 11.17 5.27
N VAL A 132 -3.57 9.90 5.41
CA VAL A 132 -4.16 8.95 6.37
C VAL A 132 -3.90 9.40 7.80
N HIS A 133 -2.63 9.65 8.15
CA HIS A 133 -2.32 10.05 9.52
C HIS A 133 -2.90 11.43 9.88
N ALA A 134 -3.02 12.34 8.91
CA ALA A 134 -3.69 13.62 9.10
C ALA A 134 -5.20 13.44 9.29
N GLY A 135 -5.86 12.58 8.52
CA GLY A 135 -7.29 12.28 8.67
C GLY A 135 -7.62 11.66 10.03
N LEU A 136 -6.78 10.74 10.50
CA LEU A 136 -6.92 10.16 11.84
C LEU A 136 -6.69 11.19 12.96
N ARG A 137 -5.73 12.10 12.78
CA ARG A 137 -5.39 13.12 13.78
C ARG A 137 -6.39 14.28 13.82
N PHE A 138 -6.91 14.67 12.66
CA PHE A 138 -7.82 15.79 12.47
C PHE A 138 -9.15 15.29 11.88
N PRO A 139 -9.98 14.55 12.64
CA PRO A 139 -11.17 13.87 12.12
C PRO A 139 -12.26 14.80 11.58
N LYS A 140 -12.15 16.11 11.84
CA LYS A 140 -13.06 17.15 11.30
C LYS A 140 -12.49 17.87 10.07
N ALA A 141 -11.24 17.60 9.69
CA ALA A 141 -10.60 18.22 8.55
C ALA A 141 -10.98 17.50 7.26
N ASN A 142 -11.19 18.25 6.19
CA ASN A 142 -11.28 17.69 4.85
C ASN A 142 -9.86 17.38 4.34
N ILE A 143 -9.62 16.15 3.91
CA ILE A 143 -8.30 15.73 3.40
C ILE A 143 -8.30 15.77 1.87
N LEU A 144 -7.35 16.50 1.29
CA LEU A 144 -7.14 16.56 -0.16
C LEU A 144 -5.73 16.08 -0.50
N GLY A 145 -5.62 14.87 -1.02
CA GLY A 145 -4.37 14.33 -1.57
C GLY A 145 -4.29 14.55 -3.08
N ILE A 146 -3.12 14.93 -3.58
CA ILE A 146 -2.84 15.05 -5.01
C ILE A 146 -1.65 14.16 -5.34
N GLU A 147 -1.82 13.25 -6.30
CA GLU A 147 -0.74 12.39 -6.79
C GLU A 147 -0.77 12.32 -8.32
N SER A 148 0.41 12.38 -8.93
CA SER A 148 0.60 12.37 -10.38
C SER A 148 0.88 10.98 -10.92
N ASP A 149 1.46 10.10 -10.10
CA ASP A 149 1.75 8.71 -10.46
C ASP A 149 0.54 7.83 -10.12
N PRO A 150 -0.10 7.20 -11.12
CA PRO A 150 -1.37 6.50 -10.92
C PRO A 150 -1.26 5.29 -9.98
N LEU A 151 -0.09 4.64 -9.88
CA LEU A 151 0.08 3.51 -8.97
C LEU A 151 0.02 3.93 -7.48
N PRO A 152 0.86 4.86 -6.99
CA PRO A 152 0.73 5.34 -5.62
C PRO A 152 -0.61 6.05 -5.36
N ALA A 153 -1.23 6.71 -6.35
CA ALA A 153 -2.59 7.24 -6.19
C ALA A 153 -3.61 6.15 -5.82
N ILE A 154 -3.58 5.00 -6.51
CA ILE A 154 -4.42 3.84 -6.18
C ILE A 154 -4.11 3.30 -4.78
N ILE A 155 -2.82 3.25 -4.41
CA ILE A 155 -2.38 2.84 -3.07
C ILE A 155 -2.92 3.79 -1.99
N ALA A 156 -2.84 5.10 -2.20
CA ALA A 156 -3.36 6.10 -1.27
C ALA A 156 -4.86 5.92 -1.02
N ARG A 157 -5.64 5.66 -2.08
CA ARG A 157 -7.07 5.35 -1.96
C ARG A 157 -7.34 4.10 -1.13
N ALA A 158 -6.56 3.04 -1.35
CA ALA A 158 -6.69 1.83 -0.55
C ALA A 158 -6.38 2.07 0.93
N ASN A 159 -5.31 2.81 1.22
CA ASN A 159 -4.92 3.14 2.59
C ASN A 159 -5.97 4.02 3.27
N LEU A 160 -6.55 5.00 2.58
CA LEU A 160 -7.68 5.81 3.08
C LEU A 160 -8.91 4.93 3.39
N ALA A 161 -9.33 4.10 2.43
CA ALA A 161 -10.48 3.21 2.60
C ALA A 161 -10.29 2.21 3.75
N ALA A 162 -9.14 1.55 3.81
CA ALA A 162 -8.82 0.60 4.87
C ALA A 162 -8.67 1.26 6.25
N SER A 163 -8.37 2.56 6.30
CA SER A 163 -8.34 3.36 7.54
C SER A 163 -9.71 3.92 7.93
N GLY A 164 -10.77 3.66 7.17
CA GLY A 164 -12.11 4.22 7.42
C GLY A 164 -12.25 5.70 7.07
N LEU A 165 -11.44 6.20 6.14
CA LEU A 165 -11.38 7.61 5.71
C LEU A 165 -11.85 7.83 4.26
N ALA A 166 -12.54 6.84 3.67
CA ALA A 166 -13.10 6.91 2.31
C ALA A 166 -14.49 7.58 2.28
#